data_AF-A0A962KUH3-F1
#
_entry.id   AF-A0A962KUH3-F1
#
_cell.length_a   1.000
_cell.length_b   1.000
_cell.length_c   1.000
_cell.angle_alpha   90.00
_cell.angle_beta   90.00
_cell.angle_gamma   90.00
#
_symmetry.space_group_name_H-M   'P 1'
#
loop_
_entity.id
_entity.type
_entity.pdbx_description
1 polymer ?
#
loop_
_entity_poly.entity_id
_entity_poly.type
_entity_poly.pdbx_seq_one_letter_code
_entity_poly.pdbx_strand_id
1 'polypeptide(L)'
;MANLKPLIRVRKHAIEQKQKYLAGLYRESEDLERQKQKLIEEFAHERRTIQEMGADMLSFFGAYSKAVDKRREELESAIARLESRIVIAQDDLRQTYADLRRIEIVQEKRDREEAQRLEKKEAQELDEIGLTRFMAQQGESY
;
A
#
# COMPACT_ATOMS: atom_id res chain seq x y z
N MET A 1 1.21 -16.69 -27.19
CA MET A 1 1.85 -16.58 -25.85
C MET A 1 0.78 -16.18 -24.83
N ALA A 2 0.88 -16.60 -23.57
CA ALA A 2 -0.11 -16.23 -22.55
C ALA A 2 0.02 -14.74 -22.15
N ASN A 3 -1.08 -13.99 -22.27
CA ASN A 3 -1.17 -12.56 -21.92
C ASN A 3 -1.23 -12.39 -20.39
N LEU A 4 -0.30 -11.60 -19.81
CA LEU A 4 -0.23 -11.38 -18.35
C LEU A 4 -1.10 -10.20 -17.88
N LYS A 5 -1.77 -9.46 -18.76
CA LYS A 5 -2.64 -8.32 -18.40
C LYS A 5 -3.74 -8.69 -17.38
N PRO A 6 -4.42 -9.86 -17.46
CA PRO A 6 -5.36 -10.28 -16.42
C PRO A 6 -4.69 -10.48 -15.06
N LEU A 7 -3.49 -11.08 -15.03
CA LEU A 7 -2.72 -11.29 -13.80
C LEU A 7 -2.28 -9.96 -13.18
N ILE A 8 -1.83 -9.01 -14.00
CA ILE A 8 -1.50 -7.63 -13.58
C ILE A 8 -2.69 -6.98 -12.89
N ARG A 9 -3.90 -7.11 -13.46
CA ARG A 9 -5.13 -6.54 -12.87
C ARG A 9 -5.43 -7.14 -11.50
N VAL A 10 -5.36 -8.46 -11.36
CA VAL A 10 -5.59 -9.15 -10.08
C VAL A 10 -4.56 -8.70 -9.03
N ARG A 11 -3.29 -8.55 -9.42
CA ARG A 11 -2.23 -8.08 -8.51
C ARG A 11 -2.42 -6.62 -8.09
N LYS A 12 -2.87 -5.74 -8.99
CA LYS A 12 -3.21 -4.35 -8.65
C LYS A 12 -4.36 -4.29 -7.64
N HIS A 13 -5.41 -5.08 -7.83
CA HIS A 13 -6.47 -5.19 -6.83
C HIS A 13 -5.95 -5.70 -5.48
N ALA A 14 -5.05 -6.69 -5.47
CA ALA A 14 -4.45 -7.17 -4.23
C ALA A 14 -3.66 -6.08 -3.48
N ILE A 15 -2.95 -5.21 -4.21
CA ILE A 15 -2.25 -4.04 -3.64
C ILE A 15 -3.26 -3.08 -3.01
N GLU A 16 -4.35 -2.74 -3.71
CA GLU A 16 -5.39 -1.85 -3.18
C GLU A 16 -5.99 -2.40 -1.87
N GLN A 17 -6.22 -3.72 -1.79
CA GLN A 17 -6.73 -4.34 -0.56
C GLN A 17 -5.70 -4.25 0.59
N LYS A 18 -4.41 -4.46 0.31
CA LYS A 18 -3.34 -4.31 1.32
C LYS A 18 -3.20 -2.85 1.77
N GLN A 19 -3.33 -1.88 0.86
CA GLN A 19 -3.34 -0.46 1.20
C GLN A 19 -4.53 -0.10 2.10
N LYS A 20 -5.73 -0.59 1.78
CA LYS A 20 -6.92 -0.39 2.63
C LYS A 20 -6.74 -0.99 4.02
N TYR A 21 -6.17 -2.19 4.10
CA TYR A 21 -5.85 -2.83 5.37
C TYR A 21 -4.85 -2.00 6.20
N LEU A 22 -3.75 -1.56 5.58
CA LEU A 22 -2.75 -0.72 6.23
C LEU A 22 -3.34 0.63 6.71
N ALA A 23 -4.19 1.26 5.90
CA ALA A 23 -4.91 2.47 6.31
C ALA A 23 -5.85 2.21 7.52
N GLY A 24 -6.46 1.03 7.60
CA GLY A 24 -7.24 0.60 8.76
C GLY A 24 -6.38 0.53 10.03
N LEU A 25 -5.20 -0.08 9.95
CA LEU A 25 -4.27 -0.17 11.07
C LEU A 25 -3.83 1.22 11.57
N TYR A 26 -3.54 2.15 10.65
CA TYR A 26 -3.17 3.52 11.03
C TYR A 26 -4.29 4.24 11.77
N ARG A 27 -5.54 4.12 11.30
CA ARG A 27 -6.69 4.72 11.98
C ARG A 27 -6.89 4.14 13.38
N GLU A 28 -6.71 2.83 13.52
CA GLU A 28 -6.80 2.16 14.83
C GLU A 28 -5.69 2.66 15.78
N SER A 29 -4.46 2.78 15.29
CA SER A 29 -3.33 3.33 16.06
C SER A 29 -3.59 4.75 16.53
N GLU A 30 -4.05 5.61 15.61
CA GLU A 30 -4.37 7.01 15.90
C GLU A 30 -5.50 7.13 16.94
N ASP A 31 -6.50 6.24 16.87
CA ASP A 31 -7.57 6.22 17.86
C ASP A 31 -7.08 5.84 19.26
N LEU A 32 -6.23 4.82 19.37
CA LEU A 32 -5.62 4.45 20.65
C LEU A 32 -4.72 5.55 21.21
N GLU A 33 -3.96 6.23 20.35
CA GLU A 33 -3.15 7.38 20.77
C GLU A 33 -4.02 8.53 21.30
N ARG A 34 -5.12 8.86 20.61
CA ARG A 34 -6.09 9.85 21.11
C ARG A 34 -6.71 9.44 22.44
N GLN A 35 -7.08 8.16 22.60
CA GLN A 35 -7.60 7.65 23.87
C GLN A 35 -6.56 7.77 25.00
N LYS A 36 -5.29 7.44 24.73
CA LYS A 36 -4.20 7.57 25.68
C LYS A 36 -3.98 9.03 26.08
N GLN A 37 -3.97 9.92 25.11
CA GLN A 37 -3.76 11.35 25.36
C GLN A 37 -4.89 11.94 26.20
N LYS A 38 -6.14 11.61 25.87
CA LYS A 38 -7.31 12.02 26.66
C LYS A 38 -7.24 11.50 28.10
N LEU A 39 -6.85 10.24 28.30
CA LEU A 39 -6.67 9.67 29.64
C LEU A 39 -5.62 10.43 30.46
N ILE A 40 -4.51 10.82 29.84
CA ILE A 40 -3.45 11.60 30.50
C ILE A 40 -3.94 13.00 30.88
N GLU A 41 -4.70 13.64 30.00
CA GLU A 41 -5.28 14.97 30.25
C GLU A 41 -6.32 14.94 31.39
N GLU A 42 -7.23 13.97 31.36
CA GLU A 42 -8.23 13.74 32.42
C GLU A 42 -7.54 13.49 33.77
N PHE A 43 -6.52 12.64 33.79
CA PHE A 43 -5.75 12.37 35.02
C PHE A 43 -5.05 13.62 35.56
N ALA A 44 -4.45 14.42 34.68
CA ALA A 44 -3.78 15.65 35.07
C ALA A 44 -4.75 16.73 35.57
N HIS A 45 -5.98 16.74 35.07
CA HIS A 45 -7.05 17.59 35.56
C HIS A 45 -7.51 17.14 36.96
N GLU A 46 -7.86 15.85 37.10
CA GLU A 46 -8.35 15.28 38.36
C GLU A 46 -7.34 15.48 39.51
N ARG A 47 -6.05 15.27 39.21
CA ARG A 47 -4.96 15.50 40.17
C ARG A 47 -4.92 16.94 40.69
N ARG A 48 -5.13 17.92 39.81
CA ARG A 48 -5.14 19.35 40.19
C ARG A 48 -6.35 19.67 41.07
N THR A 49 -7.53 19.22 40.67
CA THR A 49 -8.77 19.42 41.44
C THR A 49 -8.65 18.86 42.86
N ILE A 50 -8.09 17.66 43.03
CA ILE A 50 -7.93 17.05 44.35
C ILE A 50 -6.89 17.78 45.21
N GLN A 51 -5.83 18.31 44.60
CA GLN A 51 -4.84 19.15 45.32
C GLN A 51 -5.48 20.43 45.88
N GLU A 52 -6.50 20.98 45.21
CA GLU A 52 -7.24 22.17 45.65
C GLU A 52 -8.28 21.85 46.76
N MET A 53 -8.78 20.61 46.84
CA MET A 53 -9.84 20.20 47.78
C MET A 53 -9.36 19.76 49.18
N GLY A 54 -8.04 19.62 49.40
CA GLY A 54 -7.45 19.33 50.72
C GLY A 54 -7.02 17.88 50.97
N ALA A 55 -6.32 17.65 52.09
CA ALA A 55 -5.56 16.42 52.39
C ALA A 55 -6.41 15.14 52.54
N ASP A 56 -7.67 15.25 52.94
CA ASP A 56 -8.53 14.09 53.18
C ASP A 56 -8.92 13.37 51.88
N MET A 57 -9.10 14.12 50.78
CA MET A 57 -9.43 13.59 49.45
C MET A 57 -8.23 12.92 48.75
N LEU A 58 -7.00 13.29 49.12
CA LEU A 58 -5.77 12.68 48.58
C LEU A 58 -5.65 11.19 48.90
N SER A 59 -6.25 10.72 50.01
CA SER A 59 -6.20 9.30 50.39
C SER A 59 -6.95 8.39 49.41
N PHE A 60 -8.06 8.86 48.84
CA PHE A 60 -8.88 8.12 47.87
C PHE A 60 -8.28 8.13 46.45
N PHE A 61 -7.45 9.13 46.13
CA PHE A 61 -6.85 9.31 44.80
C PHE A 61 -5.81 8.24 44.43
N GLY A 62 -5.19 7.58 45.42
CA GLY A 62 -4.16 6.56 45.17
C GLY A 62 -4.69 5.34 44.40
N ALA A 63 -5.91 4.88 44.70
CA ALA A 63 -6.53 3.76 43.98
C ALA A 63 -6.88 4.13 42.53
N TYR A 64 -7.42 5.33 42.33
CA TYR A 64 -7.71 5.87 41.00
C TYR A 64 -6.43 6.01 40.15
N SER A 65 -5.36 6.56 40.72
CA SER A 65 -4.07 6.72 40.02
C SER A 65 -3.52 5.38 39.51
N LYS A 66 -3.57 4.33 40.36
CA LYS A 66 -3.15 2.98 39.95
C LYS A 66 -4.02 2.42 38.81
N ALA A 67 -5.32 2.67 38.83
CA ALA A 67 -6.22 2.23 37.77
C ALA A 67 -5.93 2.94 36.44
N VAL A 68 -5.65 4.24 36.49
CA VAL A 68 -5.26 5.05 35.32
C VAL A 68 -3.91 4.58 34.75
N ASP A 69 -2.91 4.36 35.60
CA ASP A 69 -1.60 3.85 35.15
C ASP A 69 -1.74 2.49 34.47
N LYS A 70 -2.49 1.57 35.07
CA LYS A 70 -2.78 0.28 34.44
C LYS A 70 -3.44 0.44 33.07
N ARG A 71 -4.42 1.35 32.96
CA ARG A 71 -5.10 1.60 31.69
C ARG A 71 -4.16 2.23 30.65
N ARG A 72 -3.25 3.10 31.06
CA ARG A 72 -2.20 3.65 30.18
C ARG A 72 -1.29 2.55 29.65
N GLU A 73 -0.81 1.65 30.51
CA GLU A 73 0.02 0.51 30.11
C GLU A 73 -0.69 -0.42 29.13
N GLU A 74 -1.99 -0.70 29.35
CA GLU A 74 -2.81 -1.48 28.42
C GLU A 74 -2.90 -0.83 27.03
N LEU A 75 -3.09 0.50 26.97
CA LEU A 75 -3.13 1.27 25.72
C LEU A 75 -1.77 1.29 25.03
N GLU A 76 -0.69 1.53 25.76
CA GLU A 76 0.68 1.49 25.22
C GLU A 76 1.03 0.12 24.65
N SER A 77 0.67 -0.95 25.36
CA SER A 77 0.84 -2.32 24.88
C SER A 77 0.03 -2.61 23.62
N ALA A 78 -1.18 -2.06 23.50
CA ALA A 78 -2.02 -2.20 22.31
C ALA A 78 -1.45 -1.42 21.11
N ILE A 79 -0.96 -0.19 21.33
CA ILE A 79 -0.27 0.63 20.31
C ILE A 79 0.97 -0.11 19.80
N ALA A 80 1.84 -0.58 20.68
CA ALA A 80 3.05 -1.31 20.27
C ALA A 80 2.75 -2.56 19.43
N ARG A 81 1.66 -3.29 19.76
CA ARG A 81 1.19 -4.42 18.93
C ARG A 81 0.72 -3.96 17.55
N LEU A 82 0.02 -2.84 17.44
CA LEU A 82 -0.41 -2.28 16.15
C LEU A 82 0.78 -1.79 15.33
N GLU A 83 1.75 -1.11 15.94
CA GLU A 83 2.97 -0.67 15.26
C GLU A 83 3.72 -1.85 14.64
N SER A 84 3.87 -2.96 15.37
CA SER A 84 4.46 -4.18 14.83
C SER A 84 3.66 -4.73 13.63
N ARG A 85 2.33 -4.74 13.72
CA ARG A 85 1.45 -5.16 12.61
C ARG A 85 1.55 -4.21 11.40
N ILE A 86 1.71 -2.91 11.62
CA ILE A 86 1.92 -1.90 10.58
C ILE A 86 3.21 -2.19 9.83
N VAL A 87 4.31 -2.43 10.53
CA VAL A 87 5.61 -2.76 9.90
C VAL A 87 5.48 -4.02 9.02
N ILE A 88 4.87 -5.08 9.56
CA ILE A 88 4.64 -6.32 8.80
C ILE A 88 3.79 -6.05 7.54
N ALA A 89 2.71 -5.28 7.67
CA ALA A 89 1.84 -4.94 6.55
C ALA A 89 2.53 -4.06 5.49
N GLN A 90 3.44 -3.16 5.91
CA GLN A 90 4.26 -2.35 5.00
C GLN A 90 5.22 -3.22 4.19
N ASP A 91 5.90 -4.19 4.83
CA ASP A 91 6.82 -5.09 4.16
C ASP A 91 6.10 -6.00 3.17
N ASP A 92 4.95 -6.54 3.56
CA ASP A 92 4.09 -7.35 2.68
C ASP A 92 3.57 -6.54 1.47
N LEU A 93 3.18 -5.28 1.69
CA LEU A 93 2.80 -4.36 0.62
C LEU A 93 3.99 -4.09 -0.33
N ARG A 94 5.18 -3.81 0.21
CA ARG A 94 6.41 -3.58 -0.55
C ARG A 94 6.77 -4.80 -1.41
N GLN A 95 6.70 -6.00 -0.85
CA GLN A 95 6.94 -7.24 -1.58
C GLN A 95 5.93 -7.43 -2.71
N THR A 96 4.66 -7.15 -2.46
CA THR A 96 3.60 -7.26 -3.48
C THR A 96 3.84 -6.30 -4.65
N TYR A 97 4.31 -5.08 -4.39
CA TYR A 97 4.71 -4.13 -5.43
C TYR A 97 5.91 -4.64 -6.25
N ALA A 98 6.93 -5.18 -5.58
CA ALA A 98 8.11 -5.73 -6.27
C ALA A 98 7.72 -6.87 -7.22
N ASP A 99 6.81 -7.75 -6.79
CA ASP A 99 6.31 -8.85 -7.62
C ASP A 99 5.47 -8.35 -8.79
N LEU A 100 4.60 -7.35 -8.59
CA LEU A 100 3.87 -6.71 -9.68
C LEU A 100 4.83 -6.11 -10.71
N ARG A 101 5.86 -5.39 -10.25
CA ARG A 101 6.84 -4.75 -11.13
C ARG A 101 7.59 -5.77 -12.00
N ARG A 102 7.94 -6.93 -11.43
CA ARG A 102 8.56 -8.03 -12.19
C ARG A 102 7.66 -8.51 -13.32
N ILE A 103 6.36 -8.69 -13.04
CA ILE A 103 5.36 -9.12 -14.04
C ILE A 103 5.19 -8.06 -15.13
N GLU A 104 5.12 -6.78 -14.76
CA GLU A 104 4.98 -5.66 -15.70
C GLU A 104 6.18 -5.59 -16.66
N ILE A 105 7.41 -5.72 -16.17
CA ILE A 105 8.62 -5.72 -17.02
C ILE A 105 8.60 -6.86 -18.03
N VAL A 106 8.18 -8.07 -17.61
CA VAL A 106 8.08 -9.23 -18.51
C VAL A 106 7.02 -8.99 -19.58
N GLN A 107 5.86 -8.44 -19.22
CA GLN A 107 4.81 -8.14 -20.18
C GLN A 107 5.25 -7.03 -21.17
N GLU A 108 5.92 -5.98 -20.68
CA GLU A 108 6.44 -4.90 -21.52
C GLU A 108 7.45 -5.42 -22.55
N LYS A 109 8.36 -6.33 -22.14
CA LYS A 109 9.30 -6.96 -23.07
C LYS A 109 8.56 -7.76 -24.17
N ARG A 110 7.53 -8.51 -23.80
CA ARG A 110 6.70 -9.26 -24.78
C ARG A 110 5.98 -8.34 -25.75
N ASP A 111 5.37 -7.26 -25.24
CA ASP A 111 4.65 -6.29 -26.05
C ASP A 111 5.61 -5.62 -27.07
N ARG A 112 6.86 -5.32 -26.66
CA ARG A 112 7.91 -4.79 -27.56
C ARG A 112 8.34 -5.80 -28.62
N GLU A 113 8.57 -7.06 -28.24
CA GLU A 113 8.95 -8.12 -29.18
C GLU A 113 7.84 -8.38 -30.22
N GLU A 114 6.58 -8.36 -29.79
CA GLU A 114 5.42 -8.52 -30.67
C GLU A 114 5.28 -7.33 -31.63
N ALA A 115 5.44 -6.09 -31.13
CA ALA A 115 5.42 -4.90 -31.96
C ALA A 115 6.52 -4.91 -33.03
N GLN A 116 7.76 -5.25 -32.65
CA GLN A 116 8.88 -5.36 -33.60
C GLN A 116 8.64 -6.46 -34.65
N ARG A 117 8.01 -7.57 -34.26
CA ARG A 117 7.66 -8.65 -35.20
C ARG A 117 6.60 -8.19 -36.20
N LEU A 118 5.60 -7.44 -35.74
CA LEU A 118 4.56 -6.89 -36.60
C LEU A 118 5.14 -5.87 -37.58
N GLU A 119 5.95 -4.92 -37.09
CA GLU A 119 6.62 -3.91 -37.90
C GLU A 119 7.52 -4.54 -38.98
N LYS A 120 8.29 -5.58 -38.63
CA LYS A 120 9.09 -6.33 -39.60
C LYS A 120 8.24 -7.02 -40.67
N LYS A 121 7.09 -7.58 -40.29
CA LYS A 121 6.17 -8.24 -41.24
C LYS A 121 5.55 -7.22 -42.18
N GLU A 122 5.10 -6.08 -41.65
CA GLU A 122 4.54 -4.98 -42.45
C GLU A 122 5.58 -4.40 -43.41
N ALA A 123 6.82 -4.21 -42.97
CA ALA A 123 7.91 -3.76 -43.84
C ALA A 123 8.18 -4.74 -44.99
N GLN A 124 8.25 -6.05 -44.70
CA GLN A 124 8.43 -7.08 -45.73
C GLN A 124 7.28 -7.08 -46.75
N GLU A 125 6.03 -6.98 -46.29
CA GLU A 125 4.86 -6.92 -47.18
C GLU A 125 4.89 -5.67 -48.08
N LEU A 126 5.29 -4.51 -47.54
CA LEU A 126 5.43 -3.27 -48.31
C LEU A 126 6.55 -3.35 -49.35
N ASP A 127 7.68 -3.95 -49.01
CA ASP A 127 8.81 -4.18 -49.92
C ASP A 127 8.40 -5.11 -51.08
N GLU A 128 7.67 -6.19 -50.79
CA GLU A 128 7.13 -7.11 -51.81
C GLU A 128 6.17 -6.41 -52.78
N ILE A 129 5.27 -5.56 -52.26
CA ILE A 129 4.35 -4.76 -53.08
C ILE A 129 5.13 -3.77 -53.95
N GLY A 130 6.16 -3.13 -53.38
CA GLY A 130 7.04 -2.19 -54.08
C GLY A 130 7.77 -2.84 -55.26
N LEU A 131 8.39 -4.01 -55.02
CA LEU A 131 9.04 -4.81 -56.06
C LEU A 131 8.07 -5.23 -57.16
N THR A 132 6.88 -5.71 -56.79
CA THR A 132 5.87 -6.14 -57.74
C THR A 132 5.41 -5.00 -58.65
N ARG A 133 5.17 -3.80 -58.08
CA ARG A 133 4.83 -2.60 -58.87
C ARG A 133 5.97 -2.18 -59.80
N PHE A 134 7.20 -2.19 -59.32
CA PHE A 134 8.36 -1.83 -60.13
C PHE A 134 8.52 -2.78 -61.33
N MET A 135 8.39 -4.09 -61.11
CA MET A 135 8.45 -5.09 -62.18
C MET A 135 7.32 -4.91 -63.19
N ALA A 136 6.09 -4.62 -62.74
CA ALA A 136 4.97 -4.35 -63.63
C ALA A 136 5.21 -3.13 -64.54
N GLN A 137 5.74 -2.03 -63.99
CA GLN A 137 6.07 -0.84 -64.78
C GLN A 137 7.19 -1.08 -65.80
N GLN A 138 8.19 -1.92 -65.49
CA GLN A 138 9.23 -2.27 -66.45
C GLN A 138 8.74 -3.21 -67.55
N GLY A 139 7.76 -4.07 -67.26
CA GLY A 139 7.14 -4.97 -68.23
C GLY A 139 6.23 -4.27 -69.24
N GLU A 140 5.62 -3.13 -68.89
CA GLU A 140 4.80 -2.32 -69.81
C GLU A 140 5.62 -1.41 -70.76
N SER A 141 6.95 -1.36 -70.60
CA SER A 141 7.82 -0.50 -71.40
C SER A 141 8.43 -1.18 -72.65
N TYR A 142 7.85 -2.30 -73.11
CA TYR A 142 8.25 -3.05 -74.31
C TYR A 142 7.10 -3.20 -75.32
#